data_AF-A0A975L6S3-F1
#
_entry.id   AF-A0A975L6S3-F1
#
_cell.length_a   1.000
_cell.length_b   1.000
_cell.length_c   1.000
_cell.angle_alpha   90.00
_cell.angle_beta   90.00
_cell.angle_gamma   90.00
#
_symmetry.space_group_name_H-M   'P 1'
#
loop_
_entity.id
_entity.type
_entity.pdbx_description
1 polymer ?
#
loop_
_entity_poly.entity_id
_entity_poly.type
_entity_poly.pdbx_seq_one_letter_code
_entity_poly.pdbx_strand_id
1 'polypeptide(L)'
;MSHPPILTRALSLTLALAVPLALTACSGNKAEIDAACADIQSNINAVDLAAESIGTDVLDDGVPFQDDHYAVLDAHVLDVERLENAARGGLREDATERADAVNAVLEELDFGDANGLADALDWTAETHDMILAACGY
;
A
#
# COMPACT_ATOMS: atom_id res chain seq x y z
N MET A 1 26.43 -42.54 -65.95
CA MET A 1 27.30 -41.44 -65.49
C MET A 1 26.59 -40.74 -64.34
N SER A 2 27.36 -40.34 -63.32
CA SER A 2 27.02 -39.53 -62.13
C SER A 2 26.50 -40.28 -60.87
N HIS A 3 27.39 -40.34 -59.87
CA HIS A 3 27.18 -40.60 -58.42
C HIS A 3 27.37 -39.25 -57.66
N PRO A 4 27.35 -39.19 -56.29
CA PRO A 4 26.32 -39.50 -55.29
C PRO A 4 26.10 -38.27 -54.34
N PRO A 5 26.12 -38.39 -52.99
CA PRO A 5 25.06 -38.51 -51.98
C PRO A 5 24.85 -37.18 -51.19
N ILE A 6 24.18 -37.17 -50.00
CA ILE A 6 24.63 -36.51 -48.73
C ILE A 6 23.50 -35.96 -47.81
N LEU A 7 23.59 -36.35 -46.52
CA LEU A 7 23.17 -35.68 -45.24
C LEU A 7 21.67 -35.54 -44.91
N THR A 8 21.14 -35.72 -43.68
CA THR A 8 21.65 -35.78 -42.28
C THR A 8 20.51 -36.42 -41.45
N ARG A 9 20.72 -37.35 -40.50
CA ARG A 9 20.81 -37.11 -39.03
C ARG A 9 19.86 -35.98 -38.57
N ALA A 10 19.03 -36.08 -37.53
CA ALA A 10 19.17 -36.79 -36.28
C ALA A 10 17.91 -36.58 -35.42
N LEU A 11 17.57 -37.60 -34.62
CA LEU A 11 17.22 -37.55 -33.19
C LEU A 11 16.22 -36.48 -32.69
N SER A 12 15.07 -37.00 -32.23
CA SER A 12 14.59 -36.91 -30.84
C SER A 12 14.85 -35.63 -30.05
N LEU A 13 13.80 -35.01 -29.51
CA LEU A 13 13.49 -35.06 -28.06
C LEU A 13 12.37 -34.07 -27.71
N THR A 14 11.32 -34.62 -27.11
CA THR A 14 10.38 -33.94 -26.22
C THR A 14 11.10 -33.04 -25.22
N LEU A 15 10.70 -31.78 -25.10
CA LEU A 15 10.86 -31.03 -23.86
C LEU A 15 9.52 -30.43 -23.47
N ALA A 16 9.00 -30.93 -22.35
CA ALA A 16 7.81 -30.45 -21.68
C ALA A 16 8.00 -28.97 -21.29
N LEU A 17 7.22 -28.08 -21.90
CA LEU A 17 7.04 -26.70 -21.47
C LEU A 17 5.72 -26.61 -20.70
N ALA A 18 5.72 -27.14 -19.49
CA ALA A 18 4.58 -27.02 -18.58
C ALA A 18 5.08 -26.89 -17.14
N VAL A 19 5.81 -25.82 -16.82
CA VAL A 19 5.79 -25.16 -15.50
C VAL A 19 6.32 -23.73 -15.72
N PRO A 20 5.49 -22.69 -15.54
CA PRO A 20 5.80 -21.74 -14.48
C PRO A 20 4.54 -21.21 -13.79
N LEU A 21 3.70 -22.10 -13.24
CA LEU A 21 2.60 -21.68 -12.35
C LEU A 21 2.89 -21.94 -10.87
N ALA A 22 4.05 -22.52 -10.54
CA ALA A 22 4.45 -22.79 -9.16
C ALA A 22 5.26 -21.66 -8.50
N LEU A 23 5.72 -20.66 -9.27
CA LEU A 23 6.49 -19.53 -8.73
C LEU A 23 5.62 -18.46 -8.09
N THR A 24 4.34 -18.35 -8.49
CA THR A 24 3.41 -17.37 -7.91
C THR A 24 2.93 -17.74 -6.51
N ALA A 25 3.05 -19.00 -6.08
CA ALA A 25 2.60 -19.42 -4.74
C ALA A 25 3.62 -19.10 -3.62
N CYS A 26 4.91 -18.93 -3.96
CA CYS A 26 5.94 -18.55 -2.97
C CYS A 26 6.30 -17.06 -3.02
N SER A 27 5.95 -16.36 -4.10
CA SER A 27 6.15 -14.91 -4.26
C SER A 27 4.84 -14.11 -4.32
N GLY A 28 3.69 -14.77 -4.15
CA GLY A 28 2.37 -14.22 -4.50
C GLY A 28 2.04 -12.90 -3.81
N ASN A 29 2.42 -12.76 -2.54
CA ASN A 29 2.18 -11.52 -1.79
C ASN A 29 3.29 -10.48 -1.98
N LYS A 30 4.47 -10.84 -2.51
CA LYS A 30 5.59 -9.89 -2.65
C LYS A 30 5.25 -8.78 -3.63
N ALA A 31 4.70 -9.13 -4.79
CA ALA A 31 4.33 -8.16 -5.81
C ALA A 31 3.18 -7.25 -5.33
N GLU A 32 2.26 -7.79 -4.53
CA GLU A 32 1.15 -7.03 -3.96
C GLU A 32 1.61 -6.08 -2.85
N ILE A 33 2.48 -6.56 -1.95
CA ILE A 33 3.15 -5.73 -0.93
C ILE A 33 3.92 -4.60 -1.59
N ASP A 34 4.73 -4.90 -2.61
CA ASP A 34 5.54 -3.89 -3.30
C ASP A 34 4.66 -2.84 -4.00
N ALA A 35 3.54 -3.26 -4.59
CA ALA A 35 2.59 -2.35 -5.20
C ALA A 35 1.90 -1.45 -4.16
N ALA A 36 1.37 -2.03 -3.07
CA ALA A 36 0.71 -1.25 -2.03
C ALA A 36 1.69 -0.28 -1.34
N CYS A 37 2.92 -0.71 -1.05
CA CYS A 37 3.96 0.16 -0.52
C CYS A 37 4.33 1.32 -1.46
N ALA A 38 4.36 1.09 -2.77
CA ALA A 38 4.60 2.15 -3.75
C ALA A 38 3.44 3.15 -3.81
N ASP A 39 2.19 2.66 -3.75
CA ASP A 39 0.99 3.49 -3.73
C ASP A 39 1.00 4.38 -2.45
N ILE A 40 1.23 3.78 -1.27
CA ILE A 40 1.42 4.47 0.02
C ILE A 40 2.50 5.54 -0.08
N GLN A 41 3.71 5.19 -0.53
CA GLN A 41 4.82 6.14 -0.65
C GLN A 41 4.47 7.32 -1.56
N SER A 42 3.78 7.06 -2.67
CA SER A 42 3.45 8.09 -3.66
C SER A 42 2.42 9.10 -3.13
N ASN A 43 1.52 8.67 -2.24
CA ASN A 43 0.41 9.46 -1.73
C ASN A 43 0.66 10.03 -0.33
N ILE A 44 1.66 9.57 0.42
CA ILE A 44 1.83 9.93 1.83
C ILE A 44 1.96 11.44 2.08
N ASN A 45 2.63 12.17 1.19
CA ASN A 45 2.74 13.64 1.31
C ASN A 45 1.38 14.33 1.16
N ALA A 46 0.46 13.79 0.35
CA ALA A 46 -0.88 14.34 0.22
C ALA A 46 -1.70 14.10 1.49
N VAL A 47 -1.49 12.96 2.15
CA VAL A 47 -2.09 12.63 3.44
C VAL A 47 -1.58 13.56 4.53
N ASP A 48 -0.28 13.84 4.57
CA ASP A 48 0.30 14.76 5.56
C ASP A 48 -0.24 16.19 5.36
N LEU A 49 -0.33 16.66 4.12
CA LEU A 49 -0.91 17.97 3.80
C LEU A 49 -2.40 18.03 4.17
N ALA A 50 -3.14 16.95 3.94
CA ALA A 50 -4.54 16.83 4.35
C ALA A 50 -4.65 16.91 5.88
N ALA A 51 -3.86 16.13 6.62
CA ALA A 51 -3.84 16.13 8.08
C ALA A 51 -3.46 17.50 8.67
N GLU A 52 -2.42 18.16 8.13
CA GLU A 52 -2.00 19.50 8.54
C GLU A 52 -3.10 20.55 8.29
N SER A 53 -3.73 20.51 7.10
CA SER A 53 -4.83 21.40 6.77
C SER A 53 -6.03 21.18 7.69
N ILE A 54 -6.37 19.92 8.00
CA ILE A 54 -7.46 19.59 8.93
C ILE A 54 -7.15 20.14 10.33
N GLY A 55 -5.93 19.94 10.84
CA GLY A 55 -5.52 20.49 12.14
C GLY A 55 -5.67 22.01 12.18
N THR A 56 -5.17 22.70 11.15
CA THR A 56 -5.26 24.17 11.06
C THR A 56 -6.71 24.63 10.96
N ASP A 57 -7.46 24.11 9.99
CA ASP A 57 -8.81 24.58 9.69
C ASP A 57 -9.77 24.24 10.83
N VAL A 58 -9.80 22.98 11.27
CA VAL A 58 -10.81 22.48 12.21
C VAL A 58 -10.46 22.79 13.65
N LEU A 59 -9.20 22.57 14.06
CA LEU A 59 -8.79 22.71 15.46
C LEU A 59 -8.36 24.12 15.82
N ASP A 60 -7.55 24.77 14.96
CA ASP A 60 -7.00 26.09 15.26
C ASP A 60 -7.96 27.23 14.87
N ASP A 61 -8.48 27.19 13.64
CA ASP A 61 -9.31 28.26 13.07
C ASP A 61 -10.82 28.04 13.30
N GLY A 62 -11.23 26.85 13.74
CA GLY A 62 -12.63 26.49 14.02
C GLY A 62 -13.52 26.51 12.77
N VAL A 63 -12.91 26.35 11.59
CA VAL A 63 -13.59 26.20 10.30
C VAL A 63 -14.18 24.79 10.24
N PRO A 64 -15.48 24.64 10.02
CA PRO A 64 -16.08 23.33 9.85
C PRO A 64 -15.46 22.58 8.66
N PHE A 65 -15.22 21.28 8.85
CA PHE A 65 -14.71 20.41 7.79
C PHE A 65 -15.64 20.41 6.56
N GLN A 66 -15.07 20.46 5.35
CA GLN A 66 -15.80 20.54 4.08
C GLN A 66 -15.50 19.39 3.10
N ASP A 67 -15.17 18.20 3.62
CA ASP A 67 -14.90 16.96 2.86
C ASP A 67 -13.73 17.00 1.85
N ASP A 68 -13.09 18.15 1.61
CA ASP A 68 -12.04 18.32 0.60
C ASP A 68 -10.85 17.36 0.78
N HIS A 69 -10.59 16.95 2.03
CA HIS A 69 -9.50 16.02 2.38
C HIS A 69 -9.97 14.59 2.64
N TYR A 70 -11.27 14.36 2.76
CA TYR A 70 -11.83 13.05 3.14
C TYR A 70 -11.41 11.96 2.16
N ALA A 71 -11.54 12.24 0.86
CA ALA A 71 -11.20 11.28 -0.20
C ALA A 71 -9.70 10.91 -0.22
N VAL A 72 -8.81 11.82 0.21
CA VAL A 72 -7.38 11.54 0.28
C VAL A 72 -7.07 10.60 1.44
N LEU A 73 -7.65 10.87 2.62
CA LEU A 73 -7.48 10.03 3.80
C LEU A 73 -8.12 8.64 3.60
N ASP A 74 -9.34 8.57 3.07
CA ASP A 74 -10.05 7.32 2.78
C ASP A 74 -9.29 6.46 1.76
N ALA A 75 -8.81 7.05 0.65
CA ALA A 75 -8.00 6.34 -0.32
C ALA A 75 -6.71 5.78 0.30
N HIS A 76 -6.06 6.53 1.20
CA HIS A 76 -4.88 6.05 1.90
C HIS A 76 -5.18 4.90 2.85
N VAL A 77 -6.32 4.94 3.58
CA VAL A 77 -6.77 3.81 4.39
C VAL A 77 -6.89 2.56 3.52
N LEU A 78 -7.53 2.65 2.35
CA LEU A 78 -7.67 1.51 1.43
C LEU A 78 -6.32 0.97 0.93
N ASP A 79 -5.36 1.85 0.62
CA ASP A 79 -4.01 1.46 0.21
C ASP A 79 -3.27 0.72 1.34
N VAL A 80 -3.41 1.19 2.57
CA VAL A 80 -2.78 0.58 3.76
C VAL A 80 -3.48 -0.72 4.17
N GLU A 81 -4.81 -0.82 4.10
CA GLU A 81 -5.55 -2.06 4.33
C GLU A 81 -5.20 -3.13 3.29
N ARG A 82 -4.98 -2.73 2.04
CA ARG A 82 -4.48 -3.63 1.00
C ARG A 82 -3.11 -4.18 1.37
N LEU A 83 -2.22 -3.35 1.90
CA LEU A 83 -0.94 -3.79 2.44
C LEU A 83 -1.13 -4.73 3.64
N GLU A 84 -1.99 -4.39 4.60
CA GLU A 84 -2.29 -5.23 5.77
C GLU A 84 -2.74 -6.65 5.35
N ASN A 85 -3.68 -6.73 4.40
CA ASN A 85 -4.22 -7.99 3.92
C ASN A 85 -3.16 -8.86 3.21
N ALA A 86 -2.20 -8.23 2.53
CA ALA A 86 -1.11 -8.93 1.84
C ALA A 86 0.07 -9.26 2.78
N ALA A 87 0.32 -8.46 3.80
CA ALA A 87 1.47 -8.55 4.68
C ALA A 87 1.33 -9.63 5.77
N ARG A 88 2.43 -9.91 6.47
CA ARG A 88 2.50 -10.80 7.64
C ARG A 88 3.51 -10.27 8.65
N GLY A 89 3.35 -10.65 9.92
CA GLY A 89 4.27 -10.24 11.00
C GLY A 89 4.26 -8.72 11.19
N GLY A 90 5.43 -8.14 11.51
CA GLY A 90 5.56 -6.71 11.83
C GLY A 90 5.01 -5.78 10.75
N LEU A 91 5.25 -6.05 9.47
CA LEU A 91 4.68 -5.23 8.38
C LEU A 91 3.14 -5.18 8.40
N ARG A 92 2.50 -6.28 8.81
CA ARG A 92 1.04 -6.29 8.97
C ARG A 92 0.62 -5.44 10.16
N GLU A 93 1.33 -5.57 11.28
CA GLU A 93 1.06 -4.81 12.51
C GLU A 93 1.23 -3.31 12.27
N ASP A 94 2.31 -2.90 11.60
CA ASP A 94 2.58 -1.50 11.25
C ASP A 94 1.52 -0.96 10.26
N ALA A 95 1.06 -1.78 9.31
CA ALA A 95 -0.02 -1.40 8.39
C ALA A 95 -1.35 -1.23 9.13
N THR A 96 -1.73 -2.17 10.00
CA THR A 96 -2.93 -2.04 10.85
C THR A 96 -2.89 -0.74 11.65
N GLU A 97 -1.79 -0.47 12.33
CA GLU A 97 -1.63 0.71 13.17
C GLU A 97 -1.77 2.02 12.35
N ARG A 98 -1.20 2.06 11.14
CA ARG A 98 -1.36 3.22 10.24
C ARG A 98 -2.80 3.38 9.75
N ALA A 99 -3.46 2.29 9.36
CA ALA A 99 -4.84 2.34 8.89
C ALA A 99 -5.78 2.81 10.01
N ASP A 100 -5.62 2.28 11.21
CA ASP A 100 -6.42 2.65 12.38
C ASP A 100 -6.21 4.14 12.74
N ALA A 101 -4.97 4.65 12.68
CA ALA A 101 -4.68 6.05 12.94
C ALA A 101 -5.39 7.01 11.97
N VAL A 102 -5.33 6.73 10.67
CA VAL A 102 -5.98 7.57 9.64
C VAL A 102 -7.51 7.40 9.68
N ASN A 103 -8.00 6.20 9.94
CA ASN A 103 -9.43 5.95 10.10
C ASN A 103 -10.00 6.69 11.33
N ALA A 104 -9.25 6.77 12.44
CA ALA A 104 -9.63 7.56 13.60
C ALA A 104 -9.82 9.04 13.23
N VAL A 105 -8.96 9.62 12.37
CA VAL A 105 -9.16 11.01 11.90
C VAL A 105 -10.52 11.16 11.20
N LEU A 106 -10.86 10.21 10.32
CA LEU A 106 -12.15 10.22 9.60
C LEU A 106 -13.34 10.09 10.55
N GLU A 107 -13.27 9.17 11.52
CA GLU A 107 -14.33 8.97 12.52
C GLU A 107 -14.54 10.22 13.38
N GLU A 108 -13.46 10.85 13.85
CA GLU A 108 -13.56 12.02 14.73
C GLU A 108 -14.05 13.27 13.99
N LEU A 109 -13.78 13.38 12.68
CA LEU A 109 -14.40 14.38 11.81
C LEU A 109 -15.92 14.18 11.70
N ASP A 110 -16.37 12.93 11.56
CA ASP A 110 -17.80 12.60 11.48
C ASP A 110 -18.54 12.86 12.80
N PHE A 111 -17.89 12.59 13.94
CA PHE A 111 -18.45 12.85 15.27
C PHE A 111 -18.29 14.30 15.73
N GLY A 112 -17.37 15.05 15.14
CA GLY A 112 -17.03 16.42 15.52
C GLY A 112 -16.37 16.52 16.91
N ASP A 113 -15.62 15.49 17.33
CA ASP A 113 -14.84 15.54 18.57
C ASP A 113 -13.46 16.15 18.30
N ALA A 114 -13.27 17.39 18.72
CA ALA A 114 -12.01 18.09 18.52
C ALA A 114 -10.83 17.48 19.31
N ASN A 115 -11.07 16.87 20.48
CA ASN A 115 -9.96 16.27 21.24
C ASN A 115 -9.58 14.93 20.62
N GLY A 116 -10.56 14.10 20.28
CA GLY A 116 -10.33 12.85 19.55
C GLY A 116 -9.61 13.10 18.22
N LEU A 117 -10.04 14.13 17.49
CA LEU A 117 -9.39 14.53 16.23
C LEU A 117 -7.92 14.94 16.44
N ALA A 118 -7.62 15.72 17.48
CA ALA A 118 -6.24 16.09 17.80
C ALA A 118 -5.36 14.86 18.09
N ASP A 119 -5.86 13.93 18.92
CA ASP A 119 -5.15 12.70 19.26
C ASP A 119 -4.95 11.81 18.01
N ALA A 120 -5.95 11.72 17.13
CA ALA A 120 -5.89 10.94 15.89
C ALA A 120 -4.90 11.53 14.86
N LEU A 121 -4.83 12.87 14.76
CA LEU A 121 -3.86 13.55 13.89
C LEU A 121 -2.42 13.34 14.40
N ASP A 122 -2.19 13.42 15.71
CA ASP A 122 -0.89 13.13 16.31
C ASP A 122 -0.49 11.66 16.07
N TRP A 123 -1.42 10.72 16.27
CA TRP A 123 -1.19 9.30 15.98
C TRP A 123 -0.90 9.05 14.49
N THR A 124 -1.58 9.77 13.60
CA THR A 124 -1.28 9.75 12.17
C THR A 124 0.14 10.28 11.90
N ALA A 125 0.61 11.32 12.58
CA ALA A 125 1.99 11.77 12.41
C ALA A 125 3.01 10.72 12.91
N GLU A 126 2.76 10.08 14.05
CA GLU A 126 3.64 9.07 14.64
C GLU A 126 3.80 7.82 13.77
N THR A 127 2.75 7.44 13.03
CA THR A 127 2.74 6.24 12.17
C THR A 127 3.35 6.48 10.78
N HIS A 128 3.67 7.72 10.40
CA HIS A 128 4.21 8.08 9.08
C HIS A 128 5.54 7.35 8.78
N ASP A 129 6.57 7.59 9.61
CA ASP A 129 7.89 7.03 9.38
C ASP A 129 7.89 5.51 9.58
N MET A 130 7.03 5.02 10.48
CA MET A 130 6.87 3.59 10.76
C MET A 130 6.44 2.83 9.50
N ILE A 131 5.38 3.28 8.81
CA ILE A 131 4.90 2.57 7.62
C ILE A 131 5.88 2.67 6.45
N LEU A 132 6.55 3.81 6.29
CA LEU A 132 7.59 3.98 5.27
C LEU A 132 8.79 3.06 5.53
N ALA A 133 9.27 3.00 6.76
CA ALA A 133 10.37 2.11 7.14
C ALA A 133 9.99 0.63 6.95
N ALA A 134 8.75 0.26 7.27
CA ALA A 134 8.23 -1.09 7.06
C ALA A 134 8.19 -1.47 5.56
N CYS A 135 7.89 -0.50 4.70
CA CYS A 135 7.95 -0.62 3.24
C CYS A 135 9.38 -0.50 2.65
N GLY A 136 10.37 -0.10 3.45
CA GLY A 136 11.77 0.01 3.07
C GLY A 136 12.18 1.35 2.45
N TYR A 137 11.49 2.43 2.82
CA TYR A 137 11.78 3.81 2.41
C TYR A 137 12.49 4.62 3.49
#